data_AF-A0A959JT03-F1
#
_entry.id   AF-A0A959JT03-F1
#
_cell.length_a   1.000
_cell.length_b   1.000
_cell.length_c   1.000
_cell.angle_alpha   90.00
_cell.angle_beta   90.00
_cell.angle_gamma   90.00
#
_symmetry.space_group_name_H-M   'P 1'
#
loop_
_entity.id
_entity.type
_entity.pdbx_description
1 polymer ?
#
loop_
_entity_poly.entity_id
_entity_poly.type
_entity_poly.pdbx_seq_one_letter_code
_entity_poly.pdbx_strand_id
1 'polypeptide(L)'
;IYVQHLYEEMTSKNKAMYLVIALLTVIIFGITILVIDEGQLFMAIVGVGLLVLLALFAFGMPTYYKNSNLKGDGIILIGSKYAYLNGYFHNWDFPLSGLEKVKKIKKPFYGLEIHYFFTDRTMTHTMEIQIPAPTNIDLDAVIEELKAANQ
;
A
#
# COMPACT_ATOMS: atom_id res chain seq x y z
N ILE A 1 -13.18 -11.82 -2.42
CA ILE A 1 -13.23 -11.05 -1.15
C ILE A 1 -11.91 -10.33 -0.92
N TYR A 2 -10.80 -11.04 -0.77
CA TYR A 2 -9.45 -10.47 -0.59
C TYR A 2 -9.08 -9.34 -1.58
N VAL A 3 -9.03 -9.64 -2.87
CA VAL A 3 -8.64 -8.66 -3.90
C VAL A 3 -9.56 -7.44 -3.93
N GLN A 4 -10.85 -7.64 -3.66
CA GLN A 4 -11.82 -6.56 -3.60
C GLN A 4 -11.58 -5.67 -2.37
N HIS A 5 -11.24 -6.25 -1.22
CA HIS A 5 -10.86 -5.49 -0.03
C HIS A 5 -9.62 -4.63 -0.28
N LEU A 6 -8.54 -5.21 -0.83
CA LEU A 6 -7.34 -4.46 -1.18
C LEU A 6 -7.63 -3.30 -2.13
N TYR A 7 -8.48 -3.55 -3.14
CA TYR A 7 -8.88 -2.53 -4.09
C TYR A 7 -9.64 -1.38 -3.40
N GLU A 8 -10.60 -1.69 -2.53
CA GLU A 8 -11.39 -0.70 -1.80
C GLU A 8 -10.52 0.12 -0.84
N GLU A 9 -9.64 -0.53 -0.09
CA GLU A 9 -8.74 0.12 0.85
C GLU A 9 -7.80 1.09 0.13
N MET A 10 -7.12 0.62 -0.92
CA MET A 10 -6.22 1.43 -1.72
C MET A 10 -6.96 2.57 -2.43
N THR A 11 -8.15 2.31 -2.98
CA THR A 11 -8.97 3.35 -3.62
C THR A 11 -9.37 4.43 -2.60
N SER A 12 -9.75 4.04 -1.39
CA SER A 12 -10.12 4.96 -0.32
C SER A 12 -8.92 5.82 0.11
N LYS A 13 -7.77 5.19 0.38
CA LYS A 13 -6.53 5.89 0.74
C LYS A 13 -6.09 6.87 -0.37
N ASN A 14 -6.07 6.42 -1.62
CA ASN A 14 -5.68 7.27 -2.76
C ASN A 14 -6.64 8.44 -2.97
N LYS A 15 -7.96 8.22 -2.83
CA LYS A 15 -8.97 9.29 -2.92
C LYS A 15 -8.77 10.33 -1.83
N ALA A 16 -8.59 9.90 -0.59
CA ALA A 16 -8.37 10.81 0.53
C ALA A 16 -7.10 11.64 0.32
N MET A 17 -6.00 11.01 -0.09
CA MET A 17 -4.74 11.69 -0.36
C MET A 17 -4.84 12.66 -1.54
N TYR A 18 -5.51 12.26 -2.62
CA TYR A 18 -5.77 13.14 -3.76
C TYR A 18 -6.59 14.36 -3.36
N LEU A 19 -7.64 14.20 -2.54
CA LEU A 19 -8.45 15.33 -2.06
C LEU A 19 -7.62 16.33 -1.26
N VAL A 20 -6.74 15.86 -0.36
CA VAL A 20 -5.84 16.72 0.41
C VAL A 20 -4.89 17.47 -0.52
N ILE A 21 -4.23 16.77 -1.45
CA ILE A 21 -3.29 17.39 -2.40
C ILE A 21 -4.03 18.38 -3.31
N ALA A 22 -5.24 18.05 -3.77
CA ALA A 22 -6.05 18.92 -4.60
C ALA A 22 -6.42 20.21 -3.88
N LEU A 23 -6.85 20.12 -2.62
CA LEU A 23 -7.14 21.28 -1.79
C LEU A 23 -5.90 22.17 -1.63
N LEU A 24 -4.75 21.59 -1.26
CA LEU A 24 -3.50 22.34 -1.10
C LEU A 24 -3.05 22.98 -2.41
N THR A 25 -3.18 22.28 -3.53
CA THR A 25 -2.82 22.80 -4.85
C THR A 25 -3.69 24.00 -5.22
N VAL A 26 -5.01 23.91 -5.03
CA VAL A 26 -5.94 25.01 -5.30
C VAL A 26 -5.63 26.22 -4.40
N ILE A 27 -5.32 26.00 -3.12
CA ILE A 27 -4.96 27.09 -2.20
C ILE A 27 -3.66 27.76 -2.67
N ILE A 28 -2.61 26.98 -2.91
CA ILE A 28 -1.28 27.51 -3.28
C ILE A 28 -1.36 28.23 -4.62
N PHE A 29 -1.79 27.55 -5.68
CA PHE A 29 -1.88 28.14 -7.01
C PHE A 29 -2.90 29.28 -7.05
N GLY A 30 -4.03 29.16 -6.35
CA GLY A 30 -5.04 30.20 -6.27
C GLY A 30 -4.49 31.49 -5.66
N ILE A 31 -3.79 31.40 -4.52
CA ILE A 31 -3.13 32.56 -3.90
C ILE A 31 -2.07 33.13 -4.83
N THR A 32 -1.22 32.29 -5.43
CA THR A 32 -0.15 32.75 -6.33
C THR A 32 -0.71 33.49 -7.54
N ILE A 33 -1.79 32.99 -8.14
CA ILE A 33 -2.47 33.64 -9.28
C ILE A 33 -3.04 35.01 -8.86
N LEU A 34 -3.59 35.15 -7.66
CA LEU A 34 -4.15 36.42 -7.20
C LEU A 34 -3.09 37.49 -6.87
N VAL A 35 -1.86 37.08 -6.56
CA VAL A 35 -0.79 37.99 -6.10
C VAL A 35 0.21 38.33 -7.21
N ILE A 36 0.41 37.43 -8.17
CA ILE A 36 1.39 37.60 -9.25
C ILE A 36 0.63 37.85 -10.56
N ASP A 37 0.82 39.03 -11.15
CA ASP A 37 0.14 39.42 -12.40
C ASP A 37 0.73 38.76 -13.65
N GLU A 38 2.01 38.39 -13.61
CA GLU A 38 2.69 37.76 -14.73
C GLU A 38 2.48 36.23 -14.75
N GLY A 39 2.13 35.68 -15.91
CA GLY A 39 2.07 34.22 -16.10
C GLY A 39 0.89 33.51 -15.44
N GLN A 40 -0.13 34.23 -14.98
CA GLN A 40 -1.33 33.68 -14.31
C GLN A 40 -1.97 32.50 -15.04
N LEU A 41 -2.17 32.63 -16.36
CA LEU A 41 -2.75 31.57 -17.19
C LEU A 41 -1.85 30.32 -17.21
N PHE A 42 -0.54 30.51 -17.32
CA PHE A 42 0.41 29.41 -17.31
C PHE A 42 0.40 28.69 -15.95
N MET A 43 0.39 29.43 -14.84
CA MET A 43 0.27 28.86 -13.50
C MET A 43 -1.02 28.07 -13.32
N ALA A 44 -2.15 28.59 -13.82
CA ALA A 44 -3.42 27.87 -13.78
C ALA A 44 -3.36 26.56 -14.57
N ILE A 45 -2.78 26.58 -15.78
CA ILE A 45 -2.60 25.38 -16.61
C ILE A 45 -1.70 24.36 -15.90
N VAL A 46 -0.59 24.79 -15.31
CA VAL A 46 0.31 23.91 -14.56
C VAL A 46 -0.40 23.28 -13.36
N GLY A 47 -1.14 24.07 -12.57
CA GLY A 47 -1.89 23.59 -11.42
C GLY A 47 -2.94 22.54 -11.81
N VAL A 48 -3.73 22.82 -12.84
CA VAL A 48 -4.72 21.86 -13.37
C VAL A 48 -4.04 20.62 -13.94
N GLY A 49 -2.95 20.79 -14.70
CA GLY A 49 -2.18 19.69 -15.28
C GLY A 49 -1.64 18.74 -14.21
N LEU A 50 -1.12 19.27 -13.11
CA LEU A 50 -0.66 18.48 -11.97
C LEU A 50 -1.80 17.67 -11.35
N LEU A 51 -2.98 18.29 -11.14
CA LEU A 51 -4.14 17.59 -10.60
C LEU A 51 -4.63 16.48 -11.52
N VAL A 52 -4.70 16.73 -12.82
CA VAL A 52 -5.07 15.72 -13.80
C VAL A 52 -4.09 14.55 -13.78
N LEU A 53 -2.78 14.84 -13.77
CA LEU A 53 -1.75 13.80 -13.70
C LEU A 53 -1.87 12.96 -12.42
N LEU A 54 -2.03 13.61 -11.26
CA LEU A 54 -2.19 12.91 -9.99
C LEU A 54 -3.48 12.10 -9.93
N ALA A 55 -4.58 12.60 -10.51
CA ALA A 55 -5.84 11.87 -10.60
C ALA A 55 -5.66 10.57 -11.40
N LEU A 56 -4.94 10.60 -12.54
CA LEU A 56 -4.66 9.40 -13.32
C LEU A 56 -4.00 8.31 -12.48
N PHE A 57 -3.02 8.66 -11.63
CA PHE A 57 -2.40 7.68 -10.74
C PHE A 57 -3.32 7.27 -9.59
N ALA A 58 -3.98 8.22 -8.94
CA ALA A 58 -4.85 7.97 -7.78
C ALA A 58 -5.98 6.98 -8.12
N PHE A 59 -6.57 7.10 -9.31
CA PHE A 59 -7.69 6.25 -9.77
C PHE A 59 -7.24 5.10 -10.69
N GLY A 60 -6.14 5.25 -11.42
CA GLY A 60 -5.62 4.24 -12.34
C GLY A 60 -4.87 3.11 -11.64
N MET A 61 -3.98 3.44 -10.70
CA MET A 61 -3.17 2.44 -9.99
C MET A 61 -4.00 1.39 -9.26
N PRO A 62 -5.09 1.74 -8.55
CA PRO A 62 -5.93 0.73 -7.92
C PRO A 62 -6.50 -0.31 -8.89
N THR A 63 -6.94 0.15 -10.07
CA THR A 63 -7.49 -0.71 -11.12
C THR A 63 -6.39 -1.60 -11.71
N TYR A 64 -5.21 -1.03 -11.96
CA TYR A 64 -4.05 -1.77 -12.43
C TYR A 64 -3.68 -2.91 -11.47
N TYR A 65 -3.50 -2.61 -10.19
CA TYR A 65 -3.13 -3.61 -9.19
C TYR A 65 -4.24 -4.63 -8.92
N LYS A 66 -5.51 -4.23 -9.00
CA LYS A 66 -6.64 -5.19 -8.95
C LYS A 66 -6.54 -6.21 -10.08
N ASN A 67 -6.32 -5.74 -11.31
CA ASN A 67 -6.19 -6.61 -12.47
C ASN A 67 -4.94 -7.49 -12.40
N SER A 68 -3.82 -6.94 -11.93
CA SER A 68 -2.60 -7.72 -11.69
C SER A 68 -2.85 -8.83 -10.66
N ASN A 69 -3.52 -8.51 -9.55
CA ASN A 69 -3.84 -9.50 -8.53
C ASN A 69 -4.80 -10.60 -9.01
N LEU A 70 -5.76 -10.26 -9.87
CA LEU A 70 -6.68 -11.26 -10.45
C LEU A 70 -6.01 -12.17 -11.49
N LYS A 71 -4.89 -11.74 -12.09
CA LYS A 71 -4.15 -12.47 -13.12
C LYS A 71 -2.87 -13.13 -12.60
N GLY A 72 -2.52 -12.93 -11.33
CA GLY A 72 -1.35 -13.53 -10.73
C GLY A 72 -1.50 -15.05 -10.58
N ASP A 73 -0.43 -15.70 -10.14
CA ASP A 73 -0.37 -17.16 -10.02
C ASP A 73 -1.27 -17.73 -8.91
N GLY A 74 -1.79 -16.88 -8.01
CA GLY A 74 -2.60 -17.28 -6.87
C GLY A 74 -1.84 -18.08 -5.82
N ILE A 75 -0.51 -18.14 -5.89
CA ILE A 75 0.33 -18.93 -4.99
C ILE A 75 0.65 -18.10 -3.75
N ILE A 76 0.54 -18.74 -2.59
CA ILE A 76 0.93 -18.20 -1.29
C ILE A 76 1.93 -19.14 -0.65
N LEU A 77 3.13 -18.62 -0.36
CA LEU A 77 4.15 -19.33 0.40
C LEU A 77 4.53 -18.46 1.60
N ILE A 78 4.60 -19.06 2.78
CA ILE A 78 5.05 -18.38 3.99
C ILE A 78 6.24 -19.17 4.51
N GLY A 79 7.40 -18.53 4.52
CA GLY A 79 8.60 -19.02 5.18
C GLY A 79 8.86 -18.29 6.48
N SER A 80 9.85 -18.73 7.24
CA SER A 80 10.25 -18.09 8.50
C SER A 80 10.69 -16.63 8.31
N LYS A 81 11.32 -16.30 7.18
CA LYS A 81 11.89 -14.97 6.91
C LYS A 81 11.34 -14.27 5.66
N TYR A 82 10.30 -14.84 5.05
CA TYR A 82 9.72 -14.31 3.83
C TYR A 82 8.27 -14.73 3.65
N ALA A 83 7.55 -14.01 2.79
CA ALA A 83 6.26 -14.41 2.25
C ALA A 83 6.24 -14.14 0.74
N TYR A 84 5.78 -15.13 -0.02
CA TYR A 84 5.42 -14.96 -1.42
C TYR A 84 3.92 -14.90 -1.54
N LEU A 85 3.42 -13.87 -2.22
CA LEU A 85 2.00 -13.65 -2.43
C LEU A 85 1.79 -13.23 -3.88
N ASN A 86 1.24 -14.12 -4.68
CA ASN A 86 0.64 -13.79 -5.97
C ASN A 86 1.57 -13.01 -6.92
N GLY A 87 2.84 -13.43 -7.04
CA GLY A 87 3.87 -12.73 -7.83
C GLY A 87 4.79 -11.78 -7.04
N TYR A 88 4.46 -11.48 -5.78
CA TYR A 88 5.23 -10.56 -4.95
C TYR A 88 5.99 -11.28 -3.85
N PHE A 89 7.30 -11.03 -3.76
CA PHE A 89 8.16 -11.56 -2.73
C PHE A 89 8.44 -10.50 -1.66
N HIS A 90 8.07 -10.82 -0.43
CA HIS A 90 8.32 -10.03 0.77
C HIS A 90 9.36 -10.74 1.61
N ASN A 91 10.44 -10.06 1.98
CA ASN A 91 11.48 -10.63 2.83
C ASN A 91 11.84 -9.68 3.96
N TRP A 92 12.17 -10.27 5.10
CA TRP A 92 12.71 -9.59 6.27
C TRP A 92 13.99 -10.29 6.74
N ASP A 93 14.70 -10.90 5.78
CA ASP A 93 15.99 -11.59 5.95
C ASP A 93 17.15 -10.73 5.45
N PHE A 94 17.20 -9.47 5.85
CA PHE A 94 18.24 -8.52 5.46
C PHE A 94 18.76 -7.74 6.67
N PRO A 95 20.01 -7.26 6.66
CA PRO A 95 20.51 -6.36 7.69
C PRO A 95 19.57 -5.18 7.90
N LEU A 96 19.29 -4.86 9.17
CA LEU A 96 18.34 -3.81 9.56
C LEU A 96 16.91 -4.03 9.04
N SER A 97 16.51 -5.29 8.86
CA SER A 97 15.12 -5.68 8.65
C SER A 97 14.72 -6.76 9.63
N GLY A 98 13.43 -6.90 9.87
CA GLY A 98 12.94 -7.89 10.79
C GLY A 98 11.44 -7.95 10.85
N LEU A 99 10.94 -9.06 11.37
CA LEU A 99 9.52 -9.25 11.63
C LEU A 99 9.12 -8.45 12.88
N GLU A 100 8.14 -7.58 12.75
CA GLU A 100 7.67 -6.73 13.84
C GLU A 100 6.42 -7.31 14.51
N LYS A 101 5.47 -7.81 13.70
CA LYS A 101 4.19 -8.30 14.21
C LYS A 101 3.60 -9.36 13.28
N VAL A 102 2.96 -10.35 13.88
CA VAL A 102 2.10 -11.29 13.16
C VAL A 102 0.82 -11.46 13.96
N LYS A 103 -0.33 -11.29 13.30
CA LYS A 103 -1.64 -11.49 13.93
C LYS A 103 -2.62 -12.16 12.97
N LYS A 104 -3.54 -12.93 13.53
CA LYS A 104 -4.67 -13.50 12.80
C LYS A 104 -5.73 -12.42 12.57
N ILE A 105 -6.25 -12.35 11.34
CA ILE A 105 -7.39 -11.51 10.97
C ILE A 105 -8.59 -12.39 10.60
N LYS A 106 -9.78 -11.97 11.03
CA LYS A 106 -11.06 -12.64 10.70
C LYS A 106 -11.96 -11.79 9.82
N LYS A 107 -11.71 -10.48 9.78
CA LYS A 107 -12.40 -9.52 8.94
C LYS A 107 -11.35 -8.68 8.21
N PRO A 108 -11.57 -8.36 6.93
CA PRO A 108 -12.75 -8.73 6.12
C PRO A 108 -12.69 -10.15 5.52
N PHE A 109 -11.59 -10.87 5.71
CA PHE A 109 -11.42 -12.27 5.36
C PHE A 109 -10.61 -12.98 6.45
N TYR A 110 -10.61 -14.31 6.42
CA TYR A 110 -9.76 -15.13 7.30
C TYR A 110 -8.34 -15.16 6.75
N GLY A 111 -7.35 -14.82 7.57
CA GLY A 111 -5.97 -14.72 7.12
C GLY A 111 -4.98 -14.25 8.20
N LEU A 112 -3.79 -13.92 7.76
CA LEU A 112 -2.72 -13.34 8.57
C LEU A 112 -2.48 -11.88 8.17
N GLU A 113 -2.17 -11.05 9.15
CA GLU A 113 -1.56 -9.74 8.95
C GLU A 113 -0.14 -9.80 9.51
N ILE A 114 0.83 -9.48 8.65
CA ILE A 114 2.26 -9.49 8.95
C ILE A 114 2.78 -8.07 8.81
N HIS A 115 3.48 -7.60 9.83
CA HIS A 115 4.26 -6.36 9.79
C HIS A 115 5.73 -6.73 9.85
N TYR A 116 6.52 -6.19 8.92
CA TYR A 116 7.96 -6.28 8.96
C TYR A 116 8.56 -4.90 8.68
N PHE A 117 9.71 -4.62 9.27
CA PHE A 117 10.41 -3.38 9.05
C PHE A 117 11.65 -3.58 8.18
N PHE A 118 12.08 -2.53 7.51
CA PHE A 118 13.41 -2.42 6.93
C PHE A 118 13.92 -0.99 7.11
N THR A 119 15.22 -0.82 7.36
CA THR A 119 15.87 0.48 7.45
C THR A 119 16.67 0.74 6.19
N ASP A 120 16.36 1.84 5.50
CA ASP A 120 17.17 2.34 4.40
C ASP A 120 18.04 3.54 4.84
N ARG A 121 18.65 4.25 3.89
CA ARG A 121 19.50 5.42 4.18
C ARG A 121 18.73 6.61 4.76
N THR A 122 17.40 6.59 4.65
CA THR A 122 16.53 7.66 5.09
C THR A 122 15.99 7.35 6.47
N MET A 123 15.21 6.27 6.62
CA MET A 123 14.48 5.93 7.85
C MET A 123 14.16 4.43 7.91
N THR A 124 13.64 4.01 9.07
CA THR A 124 12.99 2.71 9.22
C THR A 124 11.56 2.80 8.71
N HIS A 125 11.20 1.88 7.82
CA HIS A 125 9.86 1.75 7.25
C HIS A 125 9.23 0.44 7.69
N THR A 126 7.95 0.48 8.02
CA THR A 126 7.15 -0.73 8.30
C THR A 126 6.27 -1.05 7.10
N MET A 127 6.32 -2.30 6.66
CA MET A 127 5.45 -2.86 5.62
C MET A 127 4.38 -3.72 6.28
N GLU A 128 3.12 -3.46 5.91
CA GLU A 128 1.98 -4.29 6.29
C GLU A 128 1.54 -5.13 5.10
N ILE A 129 1.46 -6.45 5.29
CA ILE A 129 0.90 -7.37 4.31
C ILE A 129 -0.23 -8.19 4.94
N GLN A 130 -1.32 -8.34 4.21
CA GLN A 130 -2.43 -9.20 4.59
C GLN A 130 -2.50 -10.39 3.65
N ILE A 131 -2.44 -11.60 4.21
CA ILE A 131 -2.36 -12.86 3.47
C ILE A 131 -3.65 -13.65 3.74
N PRO A 132 -4.48 -13.92 2.72
CA PRO A 132 -5.68 -14.72 2.91
C PRO A 132 -5.29 -16.18 3.15
N ALA A 133 -6.02 -16.85 4.05
CA ALA A 133 -5.85 -18.27 4.31
C ALA A 133 -7.21 -18.97 4.27
N PRO A 134 -7.25 -20.25 3.90
CA PRO A 134 -8.45 -21.05 4.09
C PRO A 134 -8.64 -21.38 5.59
N THR A 135 -9.90 -21.55 6.01
CA THR A 135 -10.26 -21.73 7.42
C THR A 135 -9.80 -23.06 8.04
N ASN A 136 -9.27 -23.97 7.22
CA ASN A 136 -8.74 -25.26 7.63
C ASN A 136 -7.24 -25.20 8.01
N ILE A 137 -6.55 -24.08 7.78
CA ILE A 137 -5.17 -23.90 8.23
C ILE A 137 -5.18 -23.43 9.69
N ASP A 138 -4.37 -24.07 10.53
CA ASP A 138 -4.10 -23.60 11.88
C ASP A 138 -3.15 -22.38 11.85
N LEU A 139 -3.74 -21.20 11.73
CA LEU A 139 -2.99 -19.95 11.74
C LEU A 139 -2.30 -19.67 13.08
N ASP A 140 -2.77 -20.24 14.20
CA ASP A 140 -2.13 -20.03 15.49
C ASP A 140 -0.79 -20.76 15.53
N ALA A 141 -0.71 -21.98 15.00
CA ALA A 141 0.55 -22.70 14.81
C ALA A 141 1.54 -21.94 13.92
N VAL A 142 1.07 -21.43 12.77
CA VAL A 142 1.90 -20.63 11.85
C VAL A 142 2.44 -19.37 12.53
N ILE A 143 1.63 -18.68 13.32
CA ILE A 143 2.05 -17.49 14.07
C ILE A 143 3.16 -17.83 15.07
N GLU A 144 3.01 -18.93 15.80
CA GLU A 144 4.01 -19.34 16.79
C GLU A 144 5.33 -19.75 16.13
N GLU A 145 5.29 -20.46 15.00
CA GLU A 145 6.50 -20.77 14.21
C GLU A 145 7.19 -19.50 13.69
N LEU A 146 6.42 -18.55 13.16
CA LEU A 146 6.96 -17.28 12.68
C LEU A 146 7.61 -16.47 13.81
N LYS A 147 6.97 -16.40 14.99
CA LYS A 147 7.57 -15.71 16.14
C LYS A 147 8.84 -16.42 16.59
N ALA A 148 8.81 -17.75 16.75
CA ALA A 148 9.96 -18.52 17.23
C ALA A 148 11.19 -18.36 16.32
N ALA A 149 10.98 -18.28 15.00
CA ALA A 149 12.07 -18.11 14.04
C ALA A 149 12.59 -16.65 13.92
N ASN A 150 11.93 -15.67 14.55
CA ASN A 150 12.24 -14.25 14.44
C ASN A 150 12.51 -13.54 15.78
N GLN A 151 12.59 -14.31 16.86
CA GLN A 151 13.10 -13.83 18.15
C GLN A 151 14.62 -13.73 18.16
#